data_AF-A0A2I0MI59-F1
#
_entry.id   AF-A0A2I0MI59-F1
#
_cell.length_a   1.000
_cell.length_b   1.000
_cell.length_c   1.000
_cell.angle_alpha   90.00
_cell.angle_beta   90.00
_cell.angle_gamma   90.00
#
_symmetry.space_group_name_H-M   'P 1'
#
loop_
_entity.id
_entity.type
_entity.pdbx_description
1 polymer ?
#
loop_
_entity_poly.entity_id
_entity_poly.type
_entity_poly.pdbx_seq_one_letter_code
_entity_poly.pdbx_strand_id
1 'polypeptide(L)'
;MSNGTLHHYFVPDGDYEENDDPERCQLLFRVSEQRRCGAAAAGGGGLSLREELTVLGGQGGGAGLEGIGKSISYDLDGEESYSSYLRRESAQISDAYSSSDRSLSELEGKFRQGQEQGGREEARLGDSFLGLLLHARALLRETRHISSGLRDKHDLLALT
;
A
#
# COMPACT_ATOMS: atom_id res chain seq x y z
N MET A 1 -16.15 45.35 -14.43
CA MET A 1 -15.28 45.29 -13.25
C MET A 1 -15.52 43.94 -12.59
N SER A 2 -14.68 42.94 -12.87
CA SER A 2 -14.79 41.61 -12.24
C SER A 2 -14.31 41.70 -10.79
N ASN A 3 -14.97 41.00 -9.88
CA ASN A 3 -14.81 41.16 -8.42
C ASN A 3 -13.52 40.56 -7.84
N GLY A 4 -12.41 40.57 -8.58
CA GLY A 4 -11.07 40.23 -8.08
C GLY A 4 -10.86 38.82 -7.51
N THR A 5 -11.84 37.93 -7.59
CA THR A 5 -11.75 36.56 -7.08
C THR A 5 -11.35 35.59 -8.18
N LEU A 6 -10.20 34.95 -8.01
CA LEU A 6 -9.77 33.85 -8.86
C LEU A 6 -10.20 32.54 -8.20
N HIS A 7 -11.10 31.81 -8.84
CA HIS A 7 -11.58 30.52 -8.37
C HIS A 7 -10.72 29.44 -9.04
N HIS A 8 -9.81 28.82 -8.29
CA HIS A 8 -9.04 27.67 -8.75
C HIS A 8 -9.53 26.42 -8.03
N TYR A 9 -9.96 25.41 -8.79
CA TYR A 9 -10.36 24.12 -8.26
C TYR A 9 -9.11 23.28 -8.04
N PHE A 10 -8.91 22.80 -6.82
CA PHE A 10 -7.80 21.93 -6.45
C PHE A 10 -8.35 20.73 -5.69
N VAL A 11 -8.08 19.53 -6.19
CA VAL A 11 -8.44 18.26 -5.53
C VAL A 11 -7.17 17.74 -4.85
N PRO A 12 -7.12 17.72 -3.50
CA PRO A 12 -5.90 17.39 -2.76
C PRO A 12 -5.29 16.02 -3.05
N ASP A 13 -6.14 15.05 -3.41
CA ASP A 13 -5.73 13.65 -3.62
C ASP A 13 -5.52 13.31 -5.10
N GLY A 14 -5.82 14.23 -6.02
CA GLY A 14 -5.60 14.07 -7.46
C GLY A 14 -6.66 13.29 -8.24
N ASP A 15 -7.55 12.57 -7.56
CA ASP A 15 -8.67 11.83 -8.18
C ASP A 15 -9.97 12.66 -8.12
N TYR A 16 -10.47 13.08 -9.28
CA TYR A 16 -11.70 13.86 -9.41
C TYR A 16 -12.92 12.93 -9.51
N GLU A 17 -13.81 12.96 -8.51
CA GLU A 17 -15.09 12.23 -8.55
C GLU A 17 -16.23 13.17 -8.96
N GLU A 18 -17.17 12.69 -9.78
CA GLU A 18 -18.25 13.51 -10.36
C GLU A 18 -19.25 14.05 -9.30
N ASN A 19 -19.20 13.51 -8.07
CA ASN A 19 -20.03 13.91 -6.93
C ASN A 19 -19.30 14.83 -5.93
N ASP A 20 -18.08 15.29 -6.22
CA ASP A 20 -17.36 16.20 -5.33
C ASP A 20 -18.02 17.59 -5.29
N ASP A 21 -18.49 17.98 -4.09
CA ASP A 21 -19.13 19.29 -3.87
C ASP A 21 -18.16 20.42 -4.24
N PRO A 22 -18.49 21.28 -5.22
CA PRO A 22 -17.59 22.32 -5.71
C PRO A 22 -17.22 23.37 -4.65
N GLU A 23 -17.97 23.47 -3.55
CA GLU A 23 -17.64 24.34 -2.41
C GLU A 23 -16.58 23.74 -1.47
N ARG A 24 -16.39 22.41 -1.47
CA ARG A 24 -15.37 21.74 -0.66
C ARG A 24 -13.98 21.76 -1.29
N CYS A 25 -13.90 21.86 -2.63
CA CYS A 25 -12.66 21.86 -3.39
C CYS A 25 -12.22 23.26 -3.87
N GLN A 26 -12.87 24.31 -3.36
CA GLN A 26 -12.59 25.68 -3.76
C GLN A 26 -11.66 26.37 -2.77
N LEU A 27 -10.43 26.64 -3.22
CA LEU A 27 -9.55 27.57 -2.52
C LEU A 27 -9.89 29.00 -2.98
N LEU A 28 -10.45 29.79 -2.06
CA LEU A 28 -10.79 31.19 -2.29
C LEU A 28 -9.55 32.07 -2.06
N PHE A 29 -8.91 32.48 -3.15
CA PHE A 29 -7.87 33.48 -3.11
C PHE A 29 -8.51 34.88 -3.18
N ARG A 30 -8.55 35.55 -2.03
CA ARG A 30 -8.94 36.97 -1.96
C ARG A 30 -7.68 37.81 -2.08
N VAL A 31 -7.46 38.38 -3.25
CA VAL A 31 -6.41 39.38 -3.45
C VAL A 31 -6.85 40.66 -2.75
N SER A 32 -6.28 40.96 -1.59
CA SER A 32 -6.44 42.27 -0.97
C SER A 32 -5.53 43.26 -1.70
N GLU A 33 -6.11 44.25 -2.37
CA GLU A 33 -5.38 45.39 -2.95
C GLU A 33 -4.82 46.33 -1.87
N GLN A 34 -4.22 45.81 -0.79
CA GLN A 34 -3.63 46.68 0.23
C GLN A 34 -2.37 47.39 -0.31
N ARG A 35 -1.77 46.88 -1.39
CA ARG A 35 -0.64 47.53 -2.06
C ARG A 35 -0.86 47.58 -3.57
N ARG A 36 -1.39 48.70 -4.06
CA ARG A 36 -1.17 49.11 -5.45
C ARG A 36 0.33 49.09 -5.71
N CYS A 37 0.78 48.23 -6.62
CA CYS A 37 2.11 48.33 -7.21
C CYS A 37 2.29 49.75 -7.75
N GLY A 38 3.07 50.57 -7.05
CA GLY A 38 3.34 51.95 -7.44
C GLY A 38 3.93 52.86 -6.36
N ALA A 39 3.79 52.52 -5.07
CA ALA A 39 4.20 53.45 -4.00
C ALA A 39 4.98 52.82 -2.83
N ALA A 40 5.86 51.86 -3.10
CA ALA A 40 6.80 51.35 -2.10
C ALA A 40 8.22 51.24 -2.68
N ALA A 41 8.72 52.35 -3.23
CA ALA A 41 10.15 52.56 -3.48
C ALA A 41 10.73 53.65 -2.56
N ALA A 42 10.06 53.98 -1.45
CA ALA A 42 10.56 54.94 -0.47
C ALA A 42 10.17 54.51 0.95
N GLY A 43 11.13 53.94 1.68
CA GLY A 43 10.99 53.57 3.09
C GLY A 43 11.27 52.10 3.31
N GLY A 44 12.53 51.80 3.65
CA GLY A 44 13.02 50.44 3.88
C GLY A 44 12.28 49.68 4.99
N GLY A 45 12.14 48.37 4.79
CA GLY A 45 11.58 47.45 5.78
C GLY A 45 10.54 46.46 5.26
N GLY A 46 10.36 46.33 3.94
CA GLY A 46 9.54 45.25 3.37
C GLY A 46 10.33 43.95 3.36
N LEU A 47 9.83 42.92 4.04
CA LEU A 47 10.31 41.55 3.90
C LEU A 47 10.28 41.15 2.42
N SER A 48 11.27 40.38 1.99
CA SER A 48 11.20 39.74 0.68
C SER A 48 9.96 38.82 0.64
N LEU A 49 9.37 38.63 -0.55
CA LEU A 49 8.21 37.74 -0.72
C LEU A 49 8.43 36.34 -0.12
N ARG A 50 9.70 35.89 -0.11
CA ARG A 50 10.15 34.65 0.53
C ARG A 50 9.97 34.66 2.05
N GLU A 51 10.37 35.74 2.71
CA GLU A 51 10.21 35.92 4.16
C GLU A 51 8.74 36.08 4.54
N GLU A 52 7.94 36.77 3.72
CA GLU A 52 6.50 36.96 3.95
C GLU A 52 5.71 35.64 3.83
N LEU A 53 6.06 34.77 2.87
CA LEU A 53 5.46 33.44 2.72
C LEU A 53 5.85 32.48 3.85
N THR A 54 7.10 32.57 4.34
CA THR A 54 7.60 31.74 5.45
C THR A 54 6.89 32.06 6.76
N VAL A 55 6.55 33.34 6.99
CA VAL A 55 5.79 33.79 8.17
C VAL A 55 4.34 33.27 8.14
N LEU A 56 3.73 33.15 6.96
CA LEU A 56 2.36 32.63 6.80
C LEU A 56 2.27 31.10 6.92
N GLY A 57 3.32 30.37 6.55
CA GLY A 57 3.39 28.91 6.70
C GLY A 57 3.55 28.41 8.15
N GLY A 58 3.85 29.31 9.10
CA GLY A 58 4.16 28.98 10.49
C GLY A 58 2.98 28.63 11.40
N GLN A 59 1.75 28.51 10.89
CA GLN A 59 0.58 28.26 11.74
C GLN A 59 -0.43 27.32 11.06
N GLY A 60 -0.16 26.01 11.13
CA GLY A 60 -1.24 25.01 11.09
C GLY A 60 -1.56 24.30 9.77
N GLY A 61 -0.56 23.86 8.99
CA GLY A 61 -0.81 22.99 7.82
C GLY A 61 0.42 22.22 7.36
N GLY A 62 0.94 21.33 8.22
CA GLY A 62 2.33 20.85 8.14
C GLY A 62 2.74 20.02 6.91
N ALA A 63 1.85 19.24 6.27
CA ALA A 63 2.27 18.34 5.18
C ALA A 63 1.96 18.89 3.78
N GLY A 64 0.75 19.39 3.56
CA GLY A 64 0.34 19.94 2.25
C GLY A 64 0.99 21.29 1.93
N LEU A 65 1.16 22.16 2.92
CA LEU A 65 1.81 23.46 2.72
C LEU A 65 3.33 23.32 2.56
N GLU A 66 3.94 22.23 3.05
CA GLU A 66 5.35 21.94 2.80
C GLU A 66 5.57 21.53 1.33
N GLY A 67 4.67 20.74 0.76
CA GLY A 67 4.69 20.39 -0.67
C GLY A 67 4.52 21.61 -1.57
N ILE A 68 3.55 22.48 -1.23
CA ILE A 68 3.31 23.75 -1.94
C ILE A 68 4.52 24.70 -1.76
N GLY A 69 5.07 24.80 -0.55
CA GLY A 69 6.25 25.62 -0.25
C GLY A 69 7.49 25.18 -1.03
N LYS A 70 7.70 23.86 -1.17
CA LYS A 70 8.77 23.30 -2.01
C LYS A 70 8.54 23.62 -3.49
N SER A 71 7.34 23.38 -4.02
CA SER A 71 7.02 23.68 -5.42
C SER A 71 7.24 25.16 -5.75
N ILE A 72 6.76 26.07 -4.91
CA ILE A 72 6.94 27.51 -5.08
C ILE A 72 8.42 27.89 -4.97
N SER A 73 9.19 27.27 -4.07
CA SER A 73 10.63 27.55 -3.97
C SER A 73 11.40 27.18 -5.25
N TYR A 74 11.04 26.07 -5.91
CA TYR A 74 11.69 25.67 -7.15
C TYR A 74 11.31 26.54 -8.35
N ASP A 75 10.07 27.02 -8.41
CA ASP A 75 9.63 27.96 -9.45
C ASP A 75 10.31 29.34 -9.33
N LEU A 76 10.67 29.75 -8.11
CA LEU A 76 11.31 31.04 -7.83
C LEU A 76 12.84 31.00 -7.98
N ASP A 77 13.48 29.84 -7.81
CA ASP A 77 14.94 29.66 -7.87
C ASP A 77 15.47 29.38 -9.31
N GLY A 78 14.58 29.16 -10.29
CA GLY A 78 14.90 29.01 -11.72
C GLY A 78 15.04 27.57 -12.24
N GLU A 79 15.01 27.39 -13.57
CA GLU A 79 14.93 26.06 -14.24
C GLU A 79 16.01 25.06 -13.81
N GLU A 80 17.23 25.51 -13.52
CA GLU A 80 18.34 24.64 -13.14
C GLU A 80 18.09 23.96 -11.77
N SER A 81 17.40 24.66 -10.85
CA SER A 81 17.00 24.14 -9.54
C SER A 81 15.89 23.09 -9.66
N TYR A 82 14.87 23.37 -10.47
CA TYR A 82 13.75 22.44 -10.72
C TYR A 82 14.22 21.15 -11.44
N SER A 83 15.10 21.27 -12.43
CA SER A 83 15.73 20.13 -13.11
C SER A 83 16.53 19.26 -12.14
N SER A 84 17.25 19.86 -11.20
CA SER A 84 18.01 19.12 -10.18
C SER A 84 17.10 18.37 -9.20
N TYR A 85 15.98 18.97 -8.82
CA TYR A 85 14.97 18.36 -7.96
C TYR A 85 14.29 17.18 -8.66
N LEU A 86 13.82 17.37 -9.89
CA LEU A 86 13.21 16.30 -10.68
C LEU A 86 14.15 15.11 -10.89
N ARG A 87 15.44 15.36 -11.17
CA ARG A 87 16.42 14.27 -11.27
C ARG A 87 16.55 13.50 -9.96
N ARG A 88 16.59 14.20 -8.83
CA ARG A 88 16.68 13.58 -7.51
C ARG A 88 15.43 12.74 -7.19
N GLU A 89 14.25 13.29 -7.42
CA GLU A 89 12.98 12.57 -7.22
C GLU A 89 12.88 11.35 -8.14
N SER A 90 13.23 11.51 -9.43
CA SER A 90 13.22 10.39 -10.38
C SER A 90 14.16 9.26 -9.95
N ALA A 91 15.32 9.59 -9.38
CA ALA A 91 16.24 8.60 -8.83
C ALA A 91 15.66 7.90 -7.60
N GLN A 92 15.07 8.64 -6.65
CA GLN A 92 14.42 8.05 -5.47
C GLN A 92 13.27 7.13 -5.84
N ILE A 93 12.45 7.53 -6.81
CA ILE A 93 11.36 6.72 -7.34
C ILE A 93 11.92 5.45 -7.99
N SER A 94 12.95 5.57 -8.84
CA SER A 94 13.59 4.42 -9.48
C SER A 94 14.17 3.42 -8.48
N ASP A 95 14.78 3.91 -7.40
CA ASP A 95 15.32 3.07 -6.33
C ASP A 95 14.21 2.35 -5.56
N ALA A 96 13.10 3.04 -5.27
CA ALA A 96 11.93 2.45 -4.63
C ALA A 96 11.30 1.34 -5.48
N TYR A 97 11.11 1.58 -6.79
CA TYR A 97 10.62 0.56 -7.71
C TYR A 97 11.56 -0.64 -7.80
N SER A 98 12.88 -0.40 -7.87
CA SER A 98 13.87 -1.48 -7.91
C SER A 98 13.86 -2.33 -6.62
N SER A 99 13.62 -1.70 -5.46
CA SER A 99 13.47 -2.40 -4.19
C SER A 99 12.18 -3.24 -4.15
N SER A 100 11.08 -2.69 -4.67
CA SER A 100 9.80 -3.38 -4.76
C SER A 100 9.89 -4.60 -5.68
N ASP A 101 10.53 -4.46 -6.84
CA ASP A 101 10.72 -5.55 -7.82
C ASP A 101 11.53 -6.72 -7.24
N ARG A 102 12.61 -6.43 -6.48
CA ARG A 102 13.34 -7.46 -5.73
C ARG A 102 12.45 -8.17 -4.71
N SER A 103 11.68 -7.39 -3.94
CA SER A 103 10.80 -7.93 -2.91
C SER A 103 9.71 -8.83 -3.51
N LEU A 104 9.15 -8.45 -4.66
CA LEU A 104 8.18 -9.26 -5.41
C LEU A 104 8.82 -10.54 -5.92
N SER A 105 10.01 -10.46 -6.53
CA SER A 105 10.75 -11.64 -7.01
C SER A 105 11.03 -12.65 -5.88
N GLU A 106 11.40 -12.16 -4.69
CA GLU A 106 11.59 -13.02 -3.51
C GLU A 106 10.28 -13.67 -3.04
N LEU A 107 9.17 -12.92 -3.05
CA LEU A 107 7.84 -13.44 -2.69
C LEU A 107 7.37 -14.49 -3.67
N GLU A 108 7.56 -14.30 -4.98
CA GLU A 108 7.25 -15.30 -6.00
C GLU A 108 8.08 -16.58 -5.80
N GLY A 109 9.36 -16.44 -5.47
CA GLY A 109 10.24 -17.55 -5.12
C GLY A 109 9.74 -18.34 -3.91
N LYS A 110 9.36 -17.63 -2.83
CA LYS A 110 8.79 -18.24 -1.62
C LYS A 110 7.44 -18.89 -1.87
N PHE A 111 6.58 -18.28 -2.69
CA PHE A 111 5.29 -18.84 -3.06
C PHE A 111 5.45 -20.16 -3.84
N ARG A 112 6.36 -20.19 -4.81
CA ARG A 112 6.68 -21.41 -5.57
C ARG A 112 7.25 -22.50 -4.67
N GLN A 113 8.19 -22.15 -3.80
CA GLN A 113 8.75 -23.08 -2.81
C GLN A 113 7.66 -23.64 -1.88
N GLY A 114 6.76 -22.77 -1.40
CA GLY A 114 5.63 -23.18 -0.54
C GLY A 114 4.67 -24.11 -1.27
N GLN A 115 4.39 -23.88 -2.55
CA GLN A 115 3.55 -24.75 -3.37
C GLN A 115 4.16 -26.15 -3.56
N GLU A 116 5.47 -26.21 -3.86
CA GLU A 116 6.19 -27.49 -3.98
C GLU A 116 6.25 -28.25 -2.64
N GLN A 117 6.46 -27.54 -1.54
CA GLN A 117 6.55 -28.14 -0.21
C GLN A 117 5.19 -28.63 0.28
N GLY A 118 4.13 -27.84 0.10
CA GLY A 118 2.76 -28.22 0.45
C GLY A 118 2.30 -29.47 -0.31
N GLY A 119 2.55 -29.55 -1.62
CA GLY A 119 2.22 -30.74 -2.40
C GLY A 119 2.98 -32.00 -1.97
N ARG A 120 4.25 -31.87 -1.56
CA ARG A 120 5.05 -32.99 -1.03
C ARG A 120 4.55 -33.46 0.34
N GLU A 121 4.16 -32.53 1.22
CA GLU A 121 3.60 -32.87 2.53
C GLU A 121 2.23 -33.53 2.40
N GLU A 122 1.37 -33.01 1.53
CA GLU A 122 0.05 -33.59 1.25
C GLU A 122 0.15 -35.01 0.67
N ALA A 123 1.06 -35.23 -0.30
CA ALA A 123 1.32 -36.56 -0.84
C ALA A 123 1.81 -37.55 0.25
N ARG A 124 2.73 -37.12 1.11
CA ARG A 124 3.23 -37.95 2.23
C ARG A 124 2.14 -38.30 3.23
N LEU A 125 1.25 -37.35 3.55
CA LEU A 125 0.12 -37.58 4.44
C LEU A 125 -0.88 -38.56 3.81
N GLY A 126 -1.15 -38.43 2.51
CA GLY A 126 -2.00 -39.35 1.75
C GLY A 126 -1.49 -40.79 1.80
N ASP A 127 -0.20 -41.00 1.54
CA ASP A 127 0.44 -42.32 1.58
C ASP A 127 0.38 -42.94 2.99
N SER A 128 0.65 -42.14 4.03
CA SER A 128 0.57 -42.59 5.43
C SER A 128 -0.86 -43.01 5.81
N PHE A 129 -1.85 -42.19 5.48
CA PHE A 129 -3.26 -42.49 5.76
C PHE A 129 -3.74 -43.73 5.02
N LEU A 130 -3.39 -43.88 3.74
CA LEU A 130 -3.68 -45.08 2.97
C LEU A 130 -3.02 -46.32 3.58
N GLY A 131 -1.78 -46.20 4.04
CA GLY A 131 -1.06 -47.24 4.76
C GLY A 131 -1.80 -47.67 6.04
N LEU A 132 -2.25 -46.72 6.86
CA LEU A 132 -3.05 -46.99 8.05
C LEU A 132 -4.36 -47.71 7.70
N LEU A 133 -5.08 -47.28 6.67
CA LEU A 133 -6.33 -47.92 6.25
C LEU A 133 -6.12 -49.36 5.77
N LEU A 134 -5.07 -49.61 4.99
CA LEU A 134 -4.71 -50.95 4.54
C LEU A 134 -4.34 -51.86 5.72
N HIS A 135 -3.61 -51.33 6.70
CA HIS A 135 -3.26 -52.04 7.91
C HIS A 135 -4.49 -52.36 8.77
N ALA A 136 -5.36 -51.38 9.01
CA ALA A 136 -6.62 -51.58 9.73
C ALA A 136 -7.52 -52.62 9.04
N ARG A 137 -7.60 -52.59 7.71
CA ARG A 137 -8.33 -53.59 6.92
C ARG A 137 -7.76 -55.00 7.10
N ALA A 138 -6.44 -55.14 7.14
CA ALA A 138 -5.79 -56.43 7.37
C ALA A 138 -6.12 -56.98 8.77
N LEU A 139 -5.99 -56.14 9.80
CA LEU A 139 -6.36 -56.49 11.19
C LEU A 139 -7.83 -56.90 11.31
N LEU A 140 -8.75 -56.18 10.67
CA LEU A 140 -10.18 -56.53 10.69
C LEU A 140 -10.46 -57.88 10.00
N ARG A 141 -9.75 -58.20 8.92
CA ARG A 141 -9.87 -59.51 8.26
C ARG A 141 -9.35 -60.63 9.15
N GLU A 142 -8.21 -60.43 9.78
CA GLU A 142 -7.64 -61.39 10.73
C GLU A 142 -8.56 -61.61 11.94
N THR A 143 -9.07 -60.52 12.53
CA THR A 143 -10.03 -60.56 13.64
C THR A 143 -11.30 -61.32 13.25
N ARG A 144 -11.81 -61.11 12.03
CA ARG A 144 -12.97 -61.86 11.51
C ARG A 144 -12.67 -63.35 11.35
N HIS A 145 -11.49 -63.71 10.89
CA HIS A 145 -11.07 -65.11 10.75
C HIS A 145 -10.96 -65.79 12.13
N ILE A 146 -10.40 -65.09 13.11
CA ILE A 146 -10.32 -65.57 14.49
C ILE A 146 -11.74 -65.72 15.08
N SER A 147 -12.62 -64.74 14.88
CA SER A 147 -13.97 -64.78 15.44
C SER A 147 -14.84 -65.90 14.84
N SER A 148 -14.72 -66.19 13.54
CA SER A 148 -15.37 -67.36 12.95
C SER A 148 -14.84 -68.66 13.53
N GLY A 149 -13.52 -68.81 13.65
CA GLY A 149 -12.93 -70.03 14.24
C GLY A 149 -13.29 -70.24 15.71
N LEU A 150 -13.44 -69.17 16.50
CA LEU A 150 -13.94 -69.25 17.88
C LEU A 150 -15.41 -69.65 17.93
N ARG A 151 -16.23 -69.15 17.01
CA ARG A 151 -17.64 -69.52 16.91
C ARG A 151 -17.81 -71.00 16.57
N ASP A 152 -17.05 -71.50 15.59
CA ASP A 152 -17.09 -72.91 15.20
C ASP A 152 -16.72 -73.83 16.39
N LYS A 153 -15.71 -73.44 17.19
CA LYS A 153 -15.34 -74.18 18.41
C LYS A 153 -16.43 -74.12 19.48
N HIS A 154 -17.05 -72.97 19.68
CA HIS A 154 -18.17 -72.83 20.61
C HIS A 154 -19.34 -73.74 20.22
N ASP A 155 -19.69 -73.76 18.93
CA ASP A 155 -20.79 -74.58 18.41
C ASP A 155 -20.50 -76.09 18.58
N LEU A 156 -19.23 -76.52 18.44
CA LEU A 156 -18.82 -77.90 18.74
C LEU A 156 -18.97 -78.26 20.21
N LEU A 157 -18.61 -77.37 21.13
CA LEU A 157 -18.75 -77.59 22.57
C LEU A 157 -20.22 -77.58 23.02
N ALA A 158 -21.10 -76.85 22.33
CA ALA A 158 -22.52 -76.80 22.64
C ALA A 158 -23.29 -78.06 22.21
N LEU A 159 -22.70 -78.93 21.37
CA LEU A 159 -23.29 -80.18 20.88
C LEU A 159 -22.96 -81.40 21.76
N THR A 160 -22.08 -81.25 22.75
CA THR A 160 -21.73 -82.27 23.76
C THR A 160 -22.45 -82.03 25.06
#